data_AF-A0AAW2QHF1-F1
#
_entry.id   AF-A0AAW2QHF1-F1
#
_cell.length_a   1.000
_cell.length_b   1.000
_cell.length_c   1.000
_cell.angle_alpha   90.00
_cell.angle_beta   90.00
_cell.angle_gamma   90.00
#
_symmetry.space_group_name_H-M   'P 1'
#
loop_
_entity.id
_entity.type
_entity.pdbx_description
1 polymer ?
#
loop_
_entity_poly.entity_id
_entity_poly.type
_entity_poly.pdbx_seq_one_letter_code
_entity_poly.pdbx_strand_id
1 'polypeptide(L)'
;MFHFEAMWTREAGCEDAILRVWDSAGVGSAGDRFTQNLCNVRQELEAWEKVSFGNVKRLIKTREEELLKLTEGPVNAESNLQQTTLRKSLDGLLTQKEITWKQRGKAQ
;
A
#
# COMPACT_ATOMS: atom_id res chain seq x y z
N MET A 1 -11.15 -7.49 6.42
CA MET A 1 -10.62 -8.86 6.23
C MET A 1 -9.14 -8.72 5.88
N PHE A 2 -8.25 -9.50 6.50
CA PHE A 2 -6.82 -9.47 6.20
C PHE A 2 -6.52 -10.40 5.05
N HIS A 3 -5.71 -9.94 4.10
CA HIS A 3 -5.15 -10.77 3.06
C HIS A 3 -3.67 -10.44 2.95
N PHE A 4 -2.83 -11.46 3.08
CA PHE A 4 -1.40 -11.29 2.86
C PHE A 4 -1.18 -11.11 1.36
N GLU A 5 -0.61 -9.99 0.95
CA GLU A 5 -0.29 -9.77 -0.45
C GLU A 5 1.12 -10.28 -0.72
N ALA A 6 1.29 -11.17 -1.70
CA ALA A 6 2.59 -11.73 -2.06
C ALA A 6 3.65 -10.65 -2.42
N MET A 7 3.22 -9.43 -2.76
CA MET A 7 4.12 -8.30 -3.00
C MET A 7 4.82 -7.79 -1.74
N TRP A 8 4.29 -8.04 -0.54
CA TRP A 8 4.88 -7.59 0.71
C TRP A 8 6.25 -8.23 0.95
N THR A 9 6.42 -9.53 0.65
CA THR A 9 7.69 -10.27 0.85
C THR A 9 8.89 -9.70 0.09
N ARG A 10 8.67 -8.79 -0.86
CA ARG A 10 9.72 -8.15 -1.68
C ARG A 10 10.09 -6.75 -1.21
N GLU A 11 9.40 -6.22 -0.21
CA GLU A 11 9.83 -5.03 0.52
C GLU A 11 10.71 -5.45 1.70
N ALA A 12 11.86 -4.80 1.87
CA ALA A 12 12.71 -5.01 3.04
C ALA A 12 11.93 -4.83 4.36
N GLY A 13 11.00 -3.87 4.37
CA GLY A 13 10.15 -3.60 5.53
C GLY A 13 9.19 -4.73 5.91
N CYS A 14 8.87 -5.69 5.03
CA CYS A 14 8.01 -6.82 5.37
C CYS A 14 8.74 -7.85 6.23
N GLU A 15 9.98 -8.18 5.89
CA GLU A 15 10.80 -9.08 6.69
C GLU A 15 11.09 -8.45 8.06
N ASP A 16 11.46 -7.16 8.08
CA ASP A 16 11.67 -6.41 9.31
C ASP A 16 10.42 -6.37 10.20
N ALA A 17 9.23 -6.18 9.60
CA ALA A 17 7.95 -6.19 10.30
C ALA A 17 7.66 -7.57 10.92
N ILE A 18 7.91 -8.65 10.18
CA ILE A 18 7.72 -10.02 10.70
C ILE A 18 8.69 -10.27 11.85
N LEU A 19 10.00 -10.03 11.64
CA LEU A 19 11.05 -10.33 12.61
C LEU A 19 10.90 -9.53 13.90
N ARG A 20 10.39 -8.29 13.84
CA ARG A 20 10.17 -7.43 15.02
C ARG A 20 9.22 -8.07 16.04
N VAL A 21 8.26 -8.85 15.57
CA VAL A 21 7.24 -9.46 16.42
C VAL A 21 7.32 -10.98 16.46
N TRP A 22 8.19 -11.58 15.64
CA TRP A 22 8.50 -13.00 15.70
C TRP A 22 9.22 -13.31 17.01
N ASP A 23 8.62 -14.16 17.84
CA ASP A 23 9.07 -14.50 19.20
C ASP A 23 8.67 -13.50 20.31
N SER A 24 7.68 -12.65 20.05
CA SER A 24 7.05 -11.81 21.08
C SER A 24 6.00 -12.54 21.93
N ALA A 25 5.68 -13.81 21.60
CA ALA A 25 4.73 -14.61 22.37
C ALA A 25 5.27 -14.95 23.77
N GLY A 26 4.43 -14.75 24.78
CA GLY A 26 4.75 -15.01 26.18
C GLY A 26 4.73 -16.50 26.56
N VAL A 27 4.50 -16.78 27.85
CA VAL A 27 4.47 -18.14 28.39
C VAL A 27 3.22 -18.89 27.91
N GLY A 28 3.41 -20.11 27.39
CA GLY A 28 2.32 -20.97 26.90
C GLY A 28 2.83 -22.22 26.21
N SER A 29 1.92 -23.08 25.74
CA SER A 29 2.30 -24.25 24.94
C SER A 29 2.90 -23.83 23.59
N ALA A 30 3.62 -24.72 22.91
CA ALA A 30 4.20 -24.40 21.60
C ALA A 30 3.13 -23.97 20.57
N GLY A 31 1.93 -24.58 20.62
CA GLY A 31 0.81 -24.22 19.75
C GLY A 31 0.21 -22.84 20.06
N ASP A 32 0.09 -22.50 21.36
CA ASP A 32 -0.42 -21.20 21.78
C ASP A 32 0.54 -20.07 21.38
N ARG A 33 1.84 -20.27 21.61
CA ARG A 33 2.88 -19.30 21.21
C ARG A 33 2.92 -19.10 19.70
N PHE A 34 2.81 -20.17 18.93
CA PHE A 34 2.77 -20.09 17.46
C PHE A 34 1.56 -19.29 16.98
N THR A 35 0.37 -19.57 17.52
CA THR A 35 -0.86 -18.84 17.18
C THR A 35 -0.76 -17.36 17.55
N GLN A 36 -0.21 -17.05 18.72
CA GLN A 36 -0.01 -15.68 19.17
C GLN A 36 1.00 -14.93 18.30
N ASN A 37 2.11 -15.56 17.92
CA ASN A 37 3.07 -14.98 16.99
C ASN A 37 2.43 -14.66 15.63
N LEU A 38 1.60 -15.56 15.08
CA LEU A 38 0.88 -15.30 13.82
C LEU A 38 -0.08 -14.10 13.94
N CYS A 39 -0.79 -13.96 15.07
CA CYS A 39 -1.63 -12.81 15.34
C CYS A 39 -0.82 -11.50 15.40
N ASN A 40 0.35 -11.52 16.05
CA ASN A 40 1.21 -10.35 16.16
C ASN A 40 1.78 -9.95 14.79
N VAL A 41 2.28 -10.92 14.02
CA VAL A 41 2.75 -10.72 12.64
C VAL A 41 1.66 -10.11 11.76
N ARG A 42 0.43 -10.63 11.86
CA ARG A 42 -0.72 -10.09 11.11
C ARG A 42 -0.94 -8.61 11.44
N GLN A 43 -0.94 -8.24 12.72
CA GLN A 43 -1.18 -6.86 13.14
C GLN A 43 -0.05 -5.91 12.71
N GLU A 44 1.21 -6.34 12.86
CA GLU A 44 2.37 -5.54 12.46
C GLU A 44 2.37 -5.33 10.93
N LEU A 45 2.06 -6.35 10.14
CA LEU A 45 1.93 -6.22 8.69
C LEU A 45 0.76 -5.31 8.28
N GLU A 46 -0.38 -5.37 8.98
CA GLU A 46 -1.51 -4.43 8.75
C GLU A 46 -1.12 -2.98 9.05
N ALA A 47 -0.31 -2.74 10.08
CA ALA A 47 0.18 -1.40 10.42
C ALA A 47 1.23 -0.91 9.42
N TRP A 48 2.20 -1.77 9.11
CA TRP A 48 3.27 -1.49 8.16
C TRP A 48 2.74 -1.22 6.75
N GLU A 49 1.76 -1.99 6.27
CA GLU A 49 1.15 -1.77 4.95
C GLU A 49 0.47 -0.40 4.88
N LYS A 50 -0.22 0.02 5.93
CA LYS A 50 -0.87 1.34 5.98
C LYS A 50 0.14 2.48 5.92
N VAL A 51 1.30 2.33 6.55
CA VAL A 51 2.36 3.35 6.52
C VAL A 51 3.06 3.35 5.17
N SER A 52 3.40 2.17 4.64
CA SER A 52 4.22 2.01 3.43
C SER A 52 3.42 2.21 2.14
N PHE A 53 2.17 1.74 2.10
CA PHE A 53 1.31 1.75 0.91
C PHE A 53 0.03 2.56 1.09
N GLY A 54 -0.42 2.78 2.32
CA GLY A 54 -1.66 3.50 2.60
C GLY A 54 -1.63 4.96 2.13
N ASN A 55 -0.48 5.63 2.17
CA ASN A 55 -0.32 6.99 1.64
C ASN A 55 -0.50 7.03 0.12
N VAL A 56 0.05 6.07 -0.62
CA VAL A 56 -0.05 6.01 -2.08
C VAL A 56 -1.49 5.68 -2.50
N LYS A 57 -2.14 4.69 -1.86
CA LYS A 57 -3.55 4.34 -2.12
C LYS A 57 -4.48 5.53 -1.84
N ARG A 58 -4.24 6.26 -0.74
CA ARG A 58 -5.01 7.47 -0.39
C ARG A 58 -4.79 8.59 -1.40
N LEU A 59 -3.56 8.84 -1.81
CA LEU A 59 -3.25 9.89 -2.77
C LEU A 59 -3.90 9.63 -4.13
N ILE A 60 -3.86 8.38 -4.62
CA ILE A 60 -4.55 7.98 -5.85
C ILE A 60 -6.05 8.30 -5.73
N LYS A 61 -6.70 7.84 -4.66
CA LYS A 61 -8.13 8.08 -4.44
C LYS A 61 -8.48 9.57 -4.37
N THR A 62 -7.69 10.37 -3.66
CA THR A 62 -7.91 11.83 -3.59
C THR A 62 -7.80 12.49 -4.96
N ARG A 63 -6.81 12.09 -5.77
CA ARG A 63 -6.65 12.65 -7.12
C ARG A 63 -7.74 12.20 -8.09
N GLU A 64 -8.29 10.99 -7.94
CA GLU A 64 -9.48 10.54 -8.67
C GLU A 64 -10.73 11.36 -8.29
N GLU A 65 -10.93 11.64 -7.01
CA GLU A 65 -12.05 12.47 -6.52
C GLU A 65 -11.93 13.92 -7.01
N GLU A 66 -10.73 14.50 -7.03
CA GLU A 66 -10.47 15.83 -7.60
C GLU A 66 -10.75 15.88 -9.11
N LEU A 67 -10.38 14.84 -9.85
CA LEU A 67 -10.69 14.72 -11.28
C LEU A 67 -12.19 14.61 -11.54
N LEU A 68 -12.91 13.85 -10.71
CA LEU A 68 -14.37 13.71 -10.82
C LEU A 68 -15.05 15.08 -10.66
N LYS A 69 -14.69 15.82 -9.61
CA LYS A 69 -15.22 17.17 -9.33
C LYS A 69 -14.94 18.17 -10.45
N LEU A 70 -13.74 18.10 -11.06
CA LEU A 70 -13.39 18.95 -12.20
C LEU A 70 -14.11 18.56 -13.49
N THR A 71 -14.60 17.32 -13.60
CA THR A 71 -15.37 16.84 -14.75
C THR A 71 -16.84 17.22 -14.63
N GLU A 72 -17.37 17.32 -13.41
CA GLU A 72 -18.75 17.76 -13.13
C GLU A 72 -18.91 19.30 -13.13
N GLY A 73 -17.81 20.04 -13.03
CA GLY A 73 -17.80 21.50 -13.02
C GLY A 73 -17.79 22.16 -14.42
N PRO A 74 -17.84 23.50 -14.49
CA PRO A 74 -17.80 24.22 -15.75
C PRO A 74 -16.47 24.00 -16.50
N VAL A 75 -16.58 23.58 -17.76
CA VAL A 75 -15.43 23.35 -18.65
C VAL A 75 -14.92 24.69 -19.16
N ASN A 76 -13.70 25.05 -18.78
CA ASN A 76 -12.99 26.22 -19.27
C ASN A 76 -11.51 25.87 -19.48
N ALA A 77 -10.72 26.79 -20.04
CA ALA A 77 -9.32 26.54 -20.36
C ALA A 77 -8.48 26.20 -19.11
N GLU A 78 -8.82 26.79 -17.96
CA GLU A 78 -8.13 26.58 -16.69
C GLU A 78 -8.44 25.20 -16.08
N SER A 79 -9.72 24.76 -16.10
CA SER A 79 -10.13 23.44 -15.62
C SER A 79 -9.58 22.31 -16.49
N ASN A 80 -9.45 22.53 -17.81
CA ASN A 80 -8.76 21.59 -18.71
C ASN A 80 -7.26 21.44 -18.38
N LEU A 81 -6.58 22.54 -18.05
CA LEU A 81 -5.17 22.52 -17.66
C LEU A 81 -4.97 21.80 -16.32
N GLN A 82 -5.87 22.04 -15.36
CA GLN A 82 -5.89 21.36 -14.06
C GLN A 82 -6.15 19.86 -14.20
N GLN A 83 -7.14 19.44 -15.00
CA GLN A 83 -7.36 18.02 -15.29
C GLN A 83 -6.15 17.34 -15.90
N THR A 84 -5.49 17.98 -16.86
CA THR A 84 -4.29 17.43 -17.51
C THR A 84 -3.14 17.24 -16.50
N THR A 85 -2.96 18.21 -15.60
CA THR A 85 -1.93 18.15 -14.55
C THR A 85 -2.23 17.06 -13.53
N LEU A 86 -3.49 16.94 -13.11
CA LEU A 86 -3.95 15.91 -12.18
C LEU A 86 -3.79 14.51 -12.76
N ARG A 87 -4.18 14.30 -14.03
CA ARG A 87 -3.97 13.02 -14.74
C ARG A 87 -2.50 12.64 -14.83
N LYS A 88 -1.61 13.58 -15.18
CA LYS A 88 -0.16 13.31 -15.20
C LYS A 88 0.38 12.92 -13.82
N SER A 89 -0.10 13.58 -12.76
CA SER A 89 0.29 13.22 -11.39
C SER A 89 -0.25 11.85 -10.98
N LEU A 90 -1.47 11.49 -11.40
CA LEU A 90 -2.07 10.19 -11.16
C LEU A 90 -1.30 9.09 -11.90
N ASP A 91 -0.98 9.31 -13.17
CA ASP A 91 -0.15 8.43 -13.99
C ASP A 91 1.23 8.25 -13.39
N GLY A 92 1.83 9.28 -12.80
CA GLY A 92 3.09 9.18 -12.07
C GLY A 92 2.99 8.27 -10.83
N LEU A 93 1.93 8.42 -10.04
CA LEU A 93 1.68 7.57 -8.86
C LEU A 93 1.39 6.12 -9.25
N LEU A 94 0.61 5.91 -10.30
CA LEU A 94 0.32 4.59 -10.86
C LEU A 94 1.55 3.98 -11.51
N THR A 95 2.38 4.77 -12.20
CA THR A 95 3.63 4.31 -12.79
C THR A 95 4.65 3.95 -11.72
N GLN A 96 4.76 4.73 -10.64
CA GLN A 96 5.62 4.36 -9.51
C GLN A 96 5.15 3.04 -8.88
N LYS A 97 3.84 2.87 -8.72
CA LYS A 97 3.23 1.61 -8.29
C LYS A 97 3.54 0.47 -9.28
N GLU A 98 3.37 0.72 -10.57
CA GLU A 98 3.64 -0.24 -11.65
C GLU A 98 5.11 -0.57 -11.85
N ILE A 99 6.05 0.37 -11.65
CA ILE A 99 7.50 0.11 -11.74
C ILE A 99 7.90 -0.75 -10.56
N THR A 100 7.41 -0.40 -9.37
CA THR A 100 7.50 -1.25 -8.17
C THR A 100 6.93 -2.64 -8.47
N TRP A 101 5.85 -2.75 -9.25
CA TRP A 101 5.27 -4.03 -9.67
C TRP A 101 6.06 -4.75 -10.80
N LYS A 102 6.52 -4.06 -11.85
CA LYS A 102 7.13 -4.61 -13.07
C LYS A 102 8.61 -4.98 -12.88
N GLN A 103 9.38 -4.20 -12.12
CA GLN A 103 10.73 -4.60 -11.71
C GLN A 103 10.71 -5.88 -10.86
N ARG A 104 9.57 -6.16 -10.22
CA ARG A 104 9.35 -7.34 -9.37
C ARG A 104 8.67 -8.51 -10.10
N GLY A 105 8.29 -8.37 -11.38
CA GLY A 105 7.84 -9.49 -12.21
C GLY A 105 8.95 -10.19 -12.99
N LYS A 106 10.12 -9.56 -13.13
CA LYS A 106 11.27 -10.07 -13.93
C LYS A 106 12.37 -10.74 -13.09
N ALA A 107 12.20 -10.82 -11.78
CA ALA A 107 13.05 -11.61 -10.89
C ALA A 107 12.39 -12.95 -10.57
N GLN A 108 12.05 -13.70 -11.61
CA GLN A 108 11.68 -15.12 -11.57
C GLN A 108 12.39 -15.82 -12.73
#